data_AF-A0AB74B9D8-F1
#
_entry.id   AF-A0AB74B9D8-F1
#
_cell.length_a   1.000
_cell.length_b   1.000
_cell.length_c   1.000
_cell.angle_alpha   90.00
_cell.angle_beta   90.00
_cell.angle_gamma   90.00
#
_symmetry.space_group_name_H-M   'P 1'
#
loop_
_entity.id
_entity.type
_entity.pdbx_description
1 polymer ?
#
loop_
_entity_poly.entity_id
_entity_poly.type
_entity_poly.pdbx_seq_one_letter_code
_entity_poly.pdbx_strand_id
1 'polypeptide(L)'
;NSMTVLHSVPATAGFGVRDLDDVDHLTMIRNIMSHNDGEATEYQKTLCKTGRKNEFEKRLVKAIKRTEGVKVNIFNGLIVDERFLTYAVTEFSRYAAALEKAIQRNNR
;
A
#
# COMPACT_ATOMS: atom_id res chain seq x y z
N ASN A 1 36.70 -34.48 -13.72
CA ASN A 1 35.69 -34.17 -12.68
C ASN A 1 36.21 -33.10 -11.74
N SER A 2 35.85 -31.85 -11.98
CA SER A 2 35.98 -30.78 -10.98
C SER A 2 34.66 -30.02 -11.01
N MET A 3 33.76 -30.35 -10.07
CA MET A 3 32.57 -29.55 -9.79
C MET A 3 33.02 -28.38 -8.91
N THR A 4 33.11 -27.20 -9.50
CA THR A 4 33.18 -25.96 -8.73
C THR A 4 31.82 -25.73 -8.09
N VAL A 5 31.78 -25.86 -6.77
CA VAL A 5 30.64 -25.55 -5.92
C VAL A 5 30.36 -24.05 -6.05
N LEU A 6 29.21 -23.70 -6.62
CA LEU A 6 28.68 -22.34 -6.57
C LEU A 6 28.41 -22.00 -5.11
N HIS A 7 29.26 -21.17 -4.51
CA HIS A 7 28.94 -20.49 -3.27
C HIS A 7 27.68 -19.66 -3.52
N SER A 8 26.57 -20.06 -2.89
CA SER A 8 25.37 -19.25 -2.77
C SER A 8 25.76 -17.95 -2.07
N VAL A 9 25.76 -16.87 -2.85
CA VAL A 9 25.80 -15.50 -2.31
C VAL A 9 24.64 -15.40 -1.33
N PRO A 10 24.86 -15.06 -0.05
CA PRO A 10 23.75 -14.81 0.86
C PRO A 10 22.93 -13.70 0.23
N ALA A 11 21.63 -13.98 0.01
CA ALA A 11 20.67 -12.97 -0.40
C ALA A 11 20.93 -11.76 0.50
N THR A 12 21.30 -10.63 -0.11
CA THR A 12 21.36 -9.35 0.57
C THR A 12 20.13 -9.27 1.46
N ALA A 13 20.33 -8.93 2.74
CA ALA A 13 19.25 -8.71 3.70
C ALA A 13 18.38 -7.54 3.19
N GLY A 14 17.58 -7.81 2.16
CA GLY A 14 16.56 -6.92 1.67
C GLY A 14 15.62 -6.70 2.82
N PHE A 15 15.27 -5.43 3.03
CA PHE A 15 14.28 -4.98 3.99
C PHE A 15 13.23 -6.06 4.17
N GLY A 16 13.19 -6.65 5.37
CA GLY A 16 12.18 -7.65 5.68
C GLY A 16 10.84 -7.01 5.38
N VAL A 17 10.14 -7.56 4.38
CA VAL A 17 8.83 -7.10 3.86
C VAL A 17 7.78 -6.90 4.98
N ARG A 18 8.07 -7.32 6.21
CA ARG A 18 7.25 -7.22 7.42
C ARG A 18 7.36 -5.88 8.18
N ASP A 19 8.41 -5.09 7.99
CA ASP A 19 8.57 -3.81 8.74
C ASP A 19 7.99 -2.59 7.99
N LEU A 20 7.57 -2.78 6.73
CA LEU A 20 7.01 -1.74 5.87
C LEU A 20 5.61 -2.15 5.39
N ASP A 21 4.71 -2.40 6.35
CA ASP A 21 3.33 -2.91 6.17
C ASP A 21 2.38 -1.95 5.40
N ASP A 22 2.91 -0.88 4.81
CA ASP A 22 2.14 0.23 4.25
C ASP A 22 2.36 0.50 2.76
N VAL A 23 3.22 -0.26 2.07
CA VAL A 23 3.47 -0.02 0.62
C VAL A 23 2.20 -0.14 -0.21
N ASP A 24 1.36 -1.13 0.09
CA ASP A 24 0.05 -1.32 -0.58
C ASP A 24 -0.89 -0.11 -0.31
N HIS A 25 -0.86 0.44 0.91
CA HIS A 25 -1.68 1.59 1.31
C HIS A 25 -1.21 2.88 0.63
N LEU A 26 0.10 3.11 0.58
CA LEU A 26 0.70 4.27 -0.09
C LEU A 26 0.55 4.20 -1.61
N THR A 27 0.63 3.00 -2.19
CA THR A 27 0.34 2.79 -3.61
C THR A 27 -1.10 3.19 -3.93
N MET A 28 -2.04 2.88 -3.05
CA MET A 28 -3.43 3.31 -3.19
C MET A 28 -3.57 4.83 -3.09
N ILE A 29 -2.99 5.47 -2.06
CA ILE A 29 -2.99 6.94 -1.92
C ILE A 29 -2.38 7.60 -3.17
N ARG A 30 -1.23 7.11 -3.63
CA ARG A 30 -0.57 7.58 -4.86
C ARG A 30 -1.48 7.42 -6.06
N ASN A 31 -2.20 6.31 -6.19
CA ASN A 31 -3.11 6.08 -7.32
C ASN A 31 -4.31 7.02 -7.29
N ILE A 32 -4.87 7.29 -6.10
CA ILE A 32 -5.92 8.31 -5.92
C ILE A 32 -5.40 9.70 -6.35
N MET A 33 -4.19 10.08 -5.93
CA MET A 33 -3.56 11.36 -6.29
C MET A 33 -3.17 11.46 -7.78
N SER A 34 -2.62 10.38 -8.35
CA SER A 34 -2.01 10.38 -9.68
C SER A 34 -3.03 10.27 -10.79
N HIS A 35 -4.17 9.63 -10.54
CA HIS A 35 -5.08 9.28 -11.62
C HIS A 35 -6.29 10.18 -11.76
N ASN A 36 -6.81 10.87 -10.74
CA ASN A 36 -7.96 11.80 -10.83
C ASN A 36 -9.19 11.37 -11.68
N ASP A 37 -9.24 10.15 -12.24
CA ASP A 37 -10.43 9.55 -12.82
C ASP A 37 -11.32 8.99 -11.71
N GLY A 38 -10.81 8.97 -10.48
CA GLY A 38 -11.58 8.73 -9.29
C GLY A 38 -12.22 7.34 -9.22
N GLU A 39 -11.90 6.37 -10.05
CA GLU A 39 -12.63 5.10 -10.00
C GLU A 39 -11.93 4.06 -9.10
N ALA A 40 -12.63 3.65 -8.03
CA ALA A 40 -12.29 2.46 -7.27
C ALA A 40 -13.03 1.26 -7.89
N THR A 41 -12.64 0.88 -9.11
CA THR A 41 -13.33 -0.14 -9.90
C THR A 41 -13.56 -1.42 -9.08
N GLU A 42 -14.78 -1.94 -9.16
CA GLU A 42 -15.27 -3.09 -8.37
C GLU A 42 -15.36 -2.87 -6.85
N TYR A 43 -15.05 -1.70 -6.28
CA TYR A 43 -15.12 -1.49 -4.83
C TYR A 43 -16.49 -1.83 -4.26
N GLN A 44 -17.57 -1.36 -4.86
CA GLN A 44 -18.91 -1.63 -4.35
C GLN A 44 -19.27 -3.12 -4.48
N LYS A 45 -18.88 -3.75 -5.59
CA LYS A 45 -19.02 -5.20 -5.81
C LYS A 45 -18.24 -6.00 -4.77
N THR A 46 -17.00 -5.60 -4.48
CA THR A 46 -16.15 -6.21 -3.47
C THR A 46 -16.71 -5.98 -2.07
N LEU A 47 -17.14 -4.76 -1.73
CA LEU A 47 -17.69 -4.39 -0.44
C LEU A 47 -18.92 -5.25 -0.12
N CYS A 48 -19.88 -5.31 -1.06
CA CYS A 48 -21.13 -6.06 -0.95
C CYS A 48 -21.01 -7.57 -1.21
N LYS A 49 -19.82 -8.08 -1.55
CA LYS A 49 -19.60 -9.51 -1.79
C LYS A 49 -20.00 -10.33 -0.56
N THR A 50 -20.97 -11.24 -0.73
CA THR A 50 -21.46 -12.19 0.27
C THR A 50 -20.55 -13.40 0.45
N GLY A 51 -19.80 -13.78 -0.60
CA GLY A 51 -18.77 -14.83 -0.54
C GLY A 51 -17.45 -14.37 0.09
N ARG A 52 -16.51 -15.32 0.25
CA ARG A 52 -15.17 -15.04 0.79
C ARG A 52 -14.43 -14.03 -0.10
N LYS A 53 -13.94 -12.95 0.52
CA LYS A 53 -13.04 -11.99 -0.12
C LYS A 53 -11.63 -12.59 -0.23
N ASN A 54 -11.00 -12.47 -1.40
CA ASN A 54 -9.60 -12.81 -1.61
C ASN A 54 -8.69 -11.74 -0.96
N GLU A 55 -7.37 -11.97 -0.92
CA GLU A 55 -6.44 -11.07 -0.23
C GLU A 55 -6.30 -9.71 -0.92
N PHE A 56 -6.52 -9.62 -2.23
CA PHE A 56 -6.54 -8.35 -2.95
C PHE A 56 -7.79 -7.53 -2.60
N GLU A 57 -8.96 -8.16 -2.62
CA GLU A 57 -10.25 -7.58 -2.25
C GLU A 57 -10.25 -7.06 -0.81
N LYS A 58 -9.66 -7.81 0.13
CA LYS A 58 -9.49 -7.36 1.52
C LYS A 58 -8.60 -6.13 1.62
N ARG A 59 -7.49 -6.11 0.88
CA ARG A 59 -6.56 -4.98 0.86
C ARG A 59 -7.19 -3.73 0.27
N LEU A 60 -7.91 -3.85 -0.84
CA LEU A 60 -8.66 -2.76 -1.45
C LEU A 60 -9.67 -2.15 -0.45
N VAL A 61 -10.48 -2.99 0.20
CA VAL A 61 -11.46 -2.52 1.18
C VAL A 61 -10.79 -1.88 2.39
N LYS A 62 -9.72 -2.48 2.92
CA LYS A 62 -8.97 -1.96 4.07
C LYS A 62 -8.33 -0.62 3.77
N ALA A 63 -7.67 -0.49 2.61
CA ALA A 63 -7.01 0.74 2.21
C ALA A 63 -8.00 1.90 2.10
N ILE A 64 -9.11 1.71 1.37
CA ILE A 64 -10.13 2.76 1.21
C ILE A 64 -10.79 3.13 2.54
N LYS A 65 -11.08 2.14 3.42
CA LYS A 65 -11.64 2.43 4.75
C LYS A 65 -10.68 3.17 5.68
N ARG A 66 -9.38 2.98 5.50
CA ARG A 66 -8.32 3.61 6.32
C ARG A 66 -8.05 5.04 5.87
N THR A 67 -8.28 5.36 4.61
CA THR A 67 -8.00 6.68 4.03
C THR A 67 -9.01 7.72 4.50
N GLU A 68 -8.53 8.80 5.11
CA GLU A 68 -9.37 9.92 5.50
C GLU A 68 -9.65 10.85 4.31
N GLY A 69 -10.82 11.48 4.33
CA GLY A 69 -11.24 12.39 3.27
C GLY A 69 -11.58 11.71 1.94
N VAL A 70 -11.77 10.39 1.92
CA VAL A 70 -12.17 9.62 0.74
C VAL A 70 -13.50 8.92 0.98
N LYS A 71 -14.42 9.04 0.03
CA LYS A 71 -15.65 8.26 -0.05
C LYS A 71 -15.77 7.65 -1.44
N VAL A 72 -16.38 6.47 -1.54
CA VAL A 72 -16.72 5.86 -2.83
C VAL A 72 -18.23 5.98 -3.02
N ASN A 73 -18.66 6.49 -4.16
CA ASN A 73 -20.07 6.61 -4.54
C ASN A 73 -20.59 5.30 -5.15
N ILE A 74 -21.89 5.26 -5.47
CA ILE A 74 -22.56 4.06 -5.99
C ILE A 74 -22.07 3.62 -7.39
N PHE A 75 -21.40 4.51 -8.12
CA PHE A 75 -20.79 4.27 -9.43
C PHE A 75 -19.29 3.97 -9.32
N ASN A 76 -18.80 3.63 -8.12
CA ASN A 76 -17.38 3.46 -7.82
C ASN A 76 -16.50 4.72 -7.96
N GLY A 77 -17.10 5.90 -8.12
CA GLY A 77 -16.38 7.18 -8.14
C GLY A 77 -15.93 7.61 -6.75
N LEU A 78 -14.70 8.10 -6.64
CA LEU A 78 -14.01 8.56 -5.46
C LEU A 78 -14.33 10.04 -5.30
N ILE A 79 -14.96 10.36 -4.18
CA ILE A 79 -15.21 11.71 -3.72
C ILE A 79 -14.14 12.01 -2.68
N VAL A 80 -13.35 13.05 -2.97
CA VAL A 80 -12.22 13.47 -2.14
C VAL A 80 -12.58 14.81 -1.48
N ASP A 81 -12.39 14.92 -0.17
CA ASP A 81 -12.56 16.18 0.58
C ASP A 81 -11.23 16.77 1.05
N GLU A 82 -11.28 17.98 1.61
CA GLU A 82 -10.12 18.77 2.05
C GLU A 82 -9.17 18.03 3.03
N ARG A 83 -9.66 17.01 3.73
CA ARG A 83 -8.84 16.24 4.69
C ARG A 83 -7.88 15.28 4.00
N PHE A 84 -8.19 14.86 2.77
CA PHE A 84 -7.41 13.84 2.07
C PHE A 84 -5.96 14.25 1.84
N LEU A 85 -5.71 15.49 1.41
CA LEU A 85 -4.34 15.94 1.15
C LEU A 85 -3.50 15.92 2.43
N THR A 86 -4.05 16.41 3.54
CA THR A 86 -3.40 16.38 4.86
C THR A 86 -3.10 14.96 5.30
N TYR A 87 -4.06 14.05 5.13
CA TYR A 87 -3.89 12.63 5.42
C TYR A 87 -2.79 11.99 4.56
N ALA A 88 -2.82 12.23 3.25
CA ALA A 88 -1.86 11.67 2.30
C ALA A 88 -0.42 12.11 2.63
N VAL A 89 -0.21 13.41 2.84
CA VAL A 89 1.10 13.95 3.23
C VAL A 89 1.60 13.34 4.54
N THR A 90 0.70 13.17 5.51
CA THR A 90 1.04 12.54 6.80
C THR A 90 1.49 11.10 6.63
N GLU A 91 0.78 10.30 5.83
CA GLU A 91 1.13 8.89 5.61
C GLU A 91 2.44 8.73 4.83
N PHE A 92 2.69 9.56 3.81
CA PHE A 92 3.98 9.56 3.11
C PHE A 92 5.15 9.95 4.04
N SER A 93 4.95 10.98 4.88
CA SER A 93 5.97 11.43 5.83
C SER A 93 6.29 10.35 6.86
N ARG A 94 5.26 9.69 7.40
CA ARG A 94 5.41 8.58 8.35
C ARG A 94 6.20 7.43 7.75
N TYR A 95 5.89 7.07 6.51
CA TYR A 95 6.60 5.99 5.80
C TYR A 95 8.06 6.34 5.52
N ALA A 96 8.34 7.56 5.03
CA ALA A 96 9.70 8.01 4.80
C ALA A 96 10.55 7.95 6.07
N ALA A 97 10.00 8.40 7.21
CA ALA A 97 10.67 8.33 8.50
C ALA A 97 10.89 6.88 8.99
N ALA A 98 9.95 5.97 8.72
CA ALA A 98 10.11 4.55 9.04
C ALA A 98 11.22 3.91 8.19
N LEU A 99 11.27 4.22 6.90
CA LEU A 99 12.30 3.75 5.98
C LEU A 99 13.68 4.25 6.39
N GLU A 100 13.80 5.53 6.73
CA GLU A 100 15.07 6.10 7.22
C GLU A 100 15.57 5.39 8.48
N LYS A 101 14.68 5.15 9.45
CA LYS A 101 15.02 4.40 10.68
C LYS A 101 15.46 2.96 10.38
N ALA A 102 14.81 2.29 9.43
CA ALA A 102 15.18 0.94 9.03
C ALA A 102 16.59 0.91 8.39
N ILE A 103 16.89 1.86 7.50
CA ILE A 103 18.22 2.01 6.89
C ILE A 103 19.28 2.26 7.96
N GLN A 104 19.03 3.19 8.90
CA GLN A 104 19.97 3.51 9.97
C GLN A 104 20.24 2.32 10.89
N ARG A 105 19.24 1.48 11.19
CA ARG A 105 19.43 0.27 11.99
C ARG A 105 20.27 -0.78 11.29
N ASN A 106 20.13 -0.92 9.97
CA ASN A 106 20.88 -1.89 9.18
C ASN A 106 22.33 -1.47 8.90
N ASN A 107 22.62 -0.16 8.97
CA ASN A 107 23.96 0.40 8.80
C ASN A 107 24.75 0.51 10.13
N ARG A 108 24.21 0.01 11.25
CA ARG A 108 24.88 -0.08 12.56
C ARG A 108 25.24 -1.53 12.87
#